data_AF-N1WDR4-F1
#
_entry.id   AF-N1WDR4-F1
#
_cell.length_a   1.000
_cell.length_b   1.000
_cell.length_c   1.000
_cell.angle_alpha   90.00
_cell.angle_beta   90.00
_cell.angle_gamma   90.00
#
_symmetry.space_group_name_H-M   'P 1'
#
loop_
_entity.id
_entity.type
_entity.pdbx_description
1 polymer ?
#
loop_
_entity_poly.entity_id
_entity_poly.type
_entity_poly.pdbx_seq_one_letter_code
_entity_poly.pdbx_strand_id
1 'polypeptide(L)'
;MAARRRKKFEPLIRKELEAAGGVLALPELVKRIGFKDSFYNRGKVILLIAKMVSSGEVIEDNNRYASIENTLNLRKYRLTTPTHKDGTKN
;
A
#
# COMPACT_ATOMS: atom_id res chain seq x y z
N MET A 1 -2.52 17.69 15.79
CA MET A 1 -3.53 17.53 14.69
C MET A 1 -3.19 16.45 13.65
N ALA A 2 -1.92 16.04 13.44
CA ALA A 2 -1.55 15.04 12.43
C ALA A 2 -2.08 13.60 12.69
N ALA A 3 -2.21 13.19 13.95
CA ALA A 3 -2.63 11.83 14.31
C ALA A 3 -4.07 11.48 13.91
N ARG A 4 -5.00 12.46 13.90
CA ARG A 4 -6.41 12.23 13.55
C ARG A 4 -6.63 12.02 12.05
N ARG A 5 -5.84 12.66 11.19
CA ARG A 5 -5.91 12.43 9.73
C ARG A 5 -5.34 11.06 9.35
N ARG A 6 -4.24 10.62 9.98
CA ARG A 6 -3.62 9.31 9.72
C ARG A 6 -4.57 8.13 9.97
N LYS A 7 -5.33 8.16 11.07
CA LYS A 7 -6.32 7.11 11.41
C LYS A 7 -7.45 6.93 10.38
N LYS A 8 -7.72 7.92 9.51
CA LYS A 8 -8.74 7.78 8.45
C LYS A 8 -8.22 7.12 7.18
N PHE A 9 -6.91 7.19 6.91
CA PHE A 9 -6.36 6.70 5.65
C PHE A 9 -5.97 5.23 5.71
N GLU A 10 -5.55 4.72 6.87
CA GLU A 10 -5.27 3.28 7.06
C GLU A 10 -6.44 2.38 6.61
N PRO A 11 -7.70 2.57 7.07
CA PRO A 11 -8.82 1.75 6.61
C PRO A 11 -9.16 1.98 5.13
N LEU A 12 -8.94 3.18 4.60
CA LEU A 12 -9.15 3.47 3.18
C LEU A 12 -8.13 2.75 2.29
N ILE A 13 -6.85 2.79 2.66
CA ILE A 13 -5.76 2.09 1.96
C ILE A 13 -6.02 0.59 1.96
N ARG A 14 -6.43 0.02 3.10
CA ARG A 14 -6.79 -1.39 3.19
C ARG A 14 -7.94 -1.73 2.23
N LYS A 15 -9.03 -0.96 2.26
CA LYS A 15 -10.18 -1.15 1.38
C LYS A 15 -9.80 -1.09 -0.11
N GLU A 16 -8.95 -0.14 -0.50
CA GLU A 16 -8.51 -0.02 -1.89
C GLU A 16 -7.59 -1.18 -2.31
N LEU A 17 -6.71 -1.64 -1.41
CA LEU A 17 -5.90 -2.83 -1.65
C LEU A 17 -6.76 -4.09 -1.77
N GLU A 18 -7.77 -4.28 -0.90
CA GLU A 18 -8.72 -5.39 -0.98
C GLU A 18 -9.51 -5.35 -2.30
N ALA A 19 -10.04 -4.18 -2.67
CA ALA A 19 -10.79 -3.98 -3.91
C ALA A 19 -9.94 -4.24 -5.18
N ALA A 20 -8.62 -4.11 -5.08
CA ALA A 20 -7.69 -4.38 -6.16
C ALA A 20 -7.17 -5.83 -6.20
N GLY A 21 -7.73 -6.74 -5.40
CA GLY A 21 -7.26 -8.13 -5.33
C GLY A 21 -6.01 -8.33 -4.47
N GLY A 22 -5.73 -7.37 -3.58
CA GLY A 22 -4.68 -7.47 -2.57
C GLY A 22 -3.33 -6.88 -2.98
N VAL A 23 -3.16 -6.32 -4.17
CA VAL A 23 -1.91 -5.70 -4.63
C VAL A 23 -2.18 -4.40 -5.40
N LEU A 24 -1.44 -3.33 -5.09
CA LEU A 24 -1.46 -2.08 -5.86
C LEU A 24 -0.08 -1.47 -6.02
N ALA A 25 0.16 -0.85 -7.17
CA ALA A 25 1.32 0.02 -7.33
C ALA A 25 1.11 1.35 -6.57
N LEU A 26 2.20 1.96 -6.08
CA LEU A 26 2.15 3.23 -5.36
C LEU A 26 1.43 4.35 -6.13
N PRO A 27 1.66 4.57 -7.44
CA PRO A 27 0.94 5.60 -8.20
C PRO A 27 -0.57 5.37 -8.26
N GLU A 28 -0.99 4.10 -8.39
CA GLU A 28 -2.40 3.72 -8.44
C GLU A 28 -3.07 3.89 -7.09
N LEU A 29 -2.40 3.46 -6.03
CA LEU A 29 -2.89 3.60 -4.66
C LEU A 29 -3.07 5.08 -4.29
N VAL A 30 -2.14 5.96 -4.68
CA VAL A 30 -2.24 7.42 -4.49
C VAL A 30 -3.49 7.97 -5.17
N LYS A 31 -3.77 7.56 -6.42
CA LYS A 31 -4.96 7.98 -7.16
C LYS A 31 -6.25 7.46 -6.52
N ARG A 32 -6.28 6.17 -6.14
CA ARG A 32 -7.44 5.50 -5.55
C ARG A 32 -7.88 6.09 -4.22
N ILE A 33 -6.94 6.53 -3.39
CA ILE A 33 -7.26 7.23 -2.14
C ILE A 33 -7.60 8.72 -2.33
N GLY A 34 -7.70 9.19 -3.58
CA GLY A 34 -8.17 10.53 -3.94
C GLY A 34 -7.09 11.61 -4.04
N PHE A 35 -5.80 11.26 -4.09
CA PHE A 35 -4.73 12.23 -4.31
C PHE A 35 -4.30 12.28 -5.78
N LYS A 36 -3.87 13.47 -6.22
CA LYS A 36 -3.16 13.62 -7.49
C LYS A 36 -1.81 12.90 -7.41
N ASP A 37 -1.51 12.10 -8.42
CA ASP A 37 -0.21 11.45 -8.53
C ASP A 37 0.91 12.50 -8.68
N SER A 38 1.75 12.58 -7.66
CA SER A 38 2.89 13.50 -7.56
C SER A 38 3.89 12.95 -6.56
N PHE A 39 5.16 13.32 -6.71
CA PHE A 39 6.24 12.90 -5.80
C PHE A 39 5.89 13.15 -4.32
N TYR A 40 5.39 14.34 -4.01
CA TYR A 40 5.01 14.72 -2.65
C TYR A 40 3.88 13.86 -2.08
N ASN A 41 2.82 13.58 -2.86
CA ASN A 41 1.71 12.75 -2.40
C ASN A 41 2.11 11.27 -2.31
N ARG A 42 2.97 10.78 -3.20
CA ARG A 42 3.57 9.44 -3.06
C ARG A 42 4.34 9.30 -1.75
N GLY A 43 5.16 10.29 -1.39
CA GLY A 43 5.85 10.34 -0.10
C GLY A 43 4.90 10.31 1.10
N LYS A 44 3.79 11.05 1.04
CA LYS A 44 2.75 10.98 2.08
C LYS A 44 2.14 9.59 2.20
N VAL A 45 1.82 8.95 1.09
CA VAL A 45 1.22 7.61 1.07
C VAL A 45 2.19 6.57 1.62
N ILE A 46 3.47 6.65 1.26
CA ILE A 46 4.53 5.83 1.87
C ILE A 46 4.51 5.98 3.40
N LEU A 47 4.47 7.21 3.91
CA LEU A 47 4.44 7.45 5.36
C LEU A 47 3.18 6.93 6.05
N LEU A 48 2.04 6.92 5.34
CA LEU A 48 0.79 6.34 5.84
C LEU A 48 0.85 4.82 5.89
N ILE A 49 1.41 4.19 4.85
CA ILE A 49 1.54 2.73 4.72
C ILE A 49 2.65 2.19 5.61
N ALA A 50 3.68 2.98 5.91
CA ALA A 50 4.82 2.55 6.73
C ALA A 50 4.39 1.90 8.04
N LYS A 51 3.33 2.41 8.69
CA LYS A 51 2.79 1.82 9.90
C LYS A 51 2.12 0.45 9.68
N MET A 52 1.42 0.28 8.56
CA MET A 52 0.81 -1.00 8.15
C MET A 52 1.88 -2.02 7.73
N VAL A 53 2.99 -1.57 7.17
CA VAL A 53 4.16 -2.41 6.87
C VAL A 53 4.83 -2.84 8.17
N SER A 54 5.04 -1.92 9.11
CA SER A 54 5.61 -2.22 10.43
C SER A 54 4.72 -3.13 11.28
N SER A 55 3.39 -3.06 11.16
CA SER A 55 2.47 -4.00 11.81
C SER A 55 2.36 -5.36 11.09
N GLY A 56 3.00 -5.49 9.92
CA GLY A 56 2.97 -6.70 9.12
C GLY A 56 1.65 -6.93 8.38
N GLU A 57 0.78 -5.92 8.24
CA GLU A 57 -0.49 -5.94 7.48
C GLU A 57 -0.31 -5.72 5.97
N VAL A 58 0.81 -5.11 5.58
CA VAL A 58 1.16 -4.83 4.19
C VAL A 58 2.60 -5.23 3.96
N ILE A 59 2.86 -6.01 2.91
CA ILE A 59 4.20 -6.22 2.38
C ILE A 59 4.47 -5.14 1.34
N GLU A 60 5.61 -4.50 1.47
CA GLU A 60 6.16 -3.65 0.43
C GLU A 60 7.04 -4.49 -0.49
N ASP A 61 6.70 -4.51 -1.79
CA ASP A 61 7.54 -5.08 -2.83
C ASP A 61 8.25 -3.93 -3.55
N ASN A 62 9.56 -3.91 -3.41
CA ASN A 62 10.41 -2.87 -3.97
C ASN A 62 11.56 -3.51 -4.74
N ASN A 63 11.68 -3.13 -6.01
CA ASN A 63 12.81 -3.55 -6.84
C ASN A 63 14.06 -2.76 -6.42
N ARG A 64 14.95 -3.42 -5.66
CA ARG A 64 16.22 -2.84 -5.17
C ARG A 64 17.20 -2.46 -6.28
N TYR A 65 16.95 -2.89 -7.52
CA TYR A 65 17.78 -2.59 -8.69
C TYR A 65 17.23 -1.46 -9.56
N ALA A 66 16.10 -0.87 -9.19
CA ALA A 66 15.53 0.26 -9.91
C ALA A 66 16.22 1.59 -9.53
N SER A 67 16.54 2.43 -10.52
CA SER A 67 16.95 3.82 -10.30
C SER A 67 15.93 4.56 -9.40
N ILE A 68 16.36 5.55 -8.62
CA ILE A 68 15.53 6.26 -7.62
C ILE A 68 14.17 6.73 -8.18
N GLU A 69 14.14 7.24 -9.42
CA GLU A 69 12.89 7.64 -10.09
C GLU A 69 11.96 6.45 -10.38
N ASN A 70 12.54 5.31 -10.77
CA ASN A 70 11.81 4.08 -11.04
C ASN A 70 11.37 3.37 -9.77
N THR A 71 12.10 3.53 -8.66
CA THR A 71 11.73 2.92 -7.37
C THR A 71 10.32 3.31 -6.94
N LEU A 72 9.93 4.58 -7.08
CA LEU A 72 8.59 5.05 -6.71
C LEU A 72 7.49 4.63 -7.71
N ASN A 73 7.84 4.44 -8.98
CA ASN A 73 6.91 3.95 -9.99
C ASN A 73 6.66 2.44 -9.87
N LEU A 74 7.70 1.70 -9.49
CA LEU A 74 7.70 0.24 -9.43
C LEU A 74 7.31 -0.31 -8.05
N ARG A 75 7.28 0.55 -7.02
CA ARG A 75 6.89 0.15 -5.66
C ARG A 75 5.46 -0.38 -5.66
N LYS A 76 5.28 -1.58 -5.12
CA LYS A 76 3.97 -2.19 -4.93
C LYS A 76 3.74 -2.47 -3.46
N TYR A 77 2.48 -2.42 -3.07
CA TYR A 77 2.02 -2.79 -1.75
C TYR A 77 1.04 -3.93 -1.87
N ARG A 78 1.24 -4.95 -1.04
CA ARG A 78 0.43 -6.15 -1.01
C ARG A 78 -0.14 -6.35 0.38
N LEU A 79 -1.42 -6.70 0.51
CA LEU A 79 -1.97 -7.10 1.80
C LEU A 79 -1.42 -8.46 2.22
N THR A 80 -1.07 -8.56 3.50
CA THR A 80 -0.77 -9.84 4.17
C THR A 80 -2.03 -10.43 4.76
N THR A 81 -3.07 -10.60 3.96
CA THR A 81 -4.07 -11.60 4.36
C THR A 81 -3.40 -12.98 4.22
N PRO A 82 -3.46 -13.84 5.26
CA PRO A 82 -3.30 -15.25 5.00
C PRO A 82 -4.39 -15.57 3.98
N THR A 83 -4.00 -16.21 2.88
CA THR A 83 -4.94 -17.01 2.10
C THR A 83 -5.85 -17.73 3.10
N HIS A 84 -7.13 -17.40 3.12
CA HIS A 84 -8.08 -18.28 3.75
C HIS A 84 -7.96 -19.58 2.96
N LYS A 85 -7.36 -20.56 3.63
CA LYS A 85 -7.22 -21.98 3.29
C LYS A 85 -8.11 -22.38 2.13
N ASP A 86 -7.49 -22.62 0.97
CA ASP A 86 -8.07 -23.57 0.03
C ASP A 86 -8.07 -24.93 0.74
N GLY A 87 -9.23 -25.57 0.77
CA GLY A 87 -9.49 -26.73 1.60
C GLY A 87 -8.66 -27.92 1.16
N THR A 88 -7.66 -28.30 1.95
CA THR A 88 -7.23 -29.70 2.00
C THR A 88 -8.15 -30.41 2.99
N LYS A 89 -9.36 -30.76 2.52
CA LYS A 89 -10.06 -31.94 3.03
C LYS A 89 -9.56 -33.13 2.22
N ASN A 90 -9.19 -34.17 2.97
CA ASN A 90 -8.71 -35.50 2.59
C ASN A 90 -7.24 -35.60 2.18
#